data_AF-A0A7S3XUG8-F1
#
_entry.id   AF-A0A7S3XUG8-F1
#
_cell.length_a   1.000
_cell.length_b   1.000
_cell.length_c   1.000
_cell.angle_alpha   90.00
_cell.angle_beta   90.00
_cell.angle_gamma   90.00
#
_symmetry.space_group_name_H-M   'P 1'
#
loop_
_entity.id
_entity.type
_entity.pdbx_description
1 polymer ?
#
loop_
_entity_poly.entity_id
_entity_poly.type
_entity_poly.pdbx_seq_one_letter_code
_entity_poly.pdbx_strand_id
1 'polypeptide(L)'
;MAGYDNPSPQELRFSLPDDMMPGSFSAEVAVYPSPVASLIDAVSHLIQEPCGCFEQTSATTYPMALALQYLRAHASSASASAGRGGGGGGVQEMIKKAEGFLEKGYQKLVGFETKTGGFDWFGNSPGHEALSAYGVLQFTEMAKVMPRLVSLDMLARTYDWLISRRDKKGGFLTNEQALDSFGRAPKLITDAYIVYSLVEAGKQAELTEEIESLYKHCTSPKFEHDSYTLALTSATFYLLKRSEDARSFAQRLAGHQQPDGAVEGALGTITSSAGRARLVETTAAAALAWLMDDSSELFTENIERAIRWIAQQCKQGMYGGTQSTVLSLKAILAYETKRSQSKQDVQVAVFVDSKEYLIVSVPASAQDIVSIALPSNVVEIMAADGGGSVHTIKAELRPTSDARLSAENVKQFMLPFSTTARWRALQPASDKTPSILFSTKLSTSEAVEGEVVELCVEVGNPSAAEATRMVVASVGVPGGLELRDQRLRDLKAQGDIAFSQTQGQELELYWEGLHPKETKRVCVDGVAAIPGDYQGQASKAFVYYGDENRAWDTPLLLSIQAASSFYL
;
A
#
# COMPACT_ATOMS: atom_id res chain seq x y z
N MET A 1 -6.32 -6.41 -13.66
CA MET A 1 -6.99 -5.10 -13.51
C MET A 1 -7.02 -4.47 -14.88
N ALA A 2 -8.15 -3.93 -15.35
CA ALA A 2 -8.18 -3.19 -16.62
C ALA A 2 -7.68 -1.75 -16.42
N GLY A 3 -7.07 -1.18 -17.45
CA GLY A 3 -6.57 0.19 -17.46
C GLY A 3 -7.68 1.21 -17.16
N TYR A 4 -7.44 2.03 -16.15
CA TYR A 4 -8.34 3.12 -15.75
C TYR A 4 -7.77 4.44 -16.27
N ASP A 5 -8.43 5.06 -17.25
CA ASP A 5 -8.23 6.47 -17.56
C ASP A 5 -9.31 7.26 -16.80
N ASN A 6 -8.95 7.89 -15.68
CA ASN A 6 -9.90 8.69 -14.90
C ASN A 6 -9.91 10.14 -15.39
N PRO A 7 -10.99 10.64 -16.02
CA PRO A 7 -11.07 12.03 -16.47
C PRO A 7 -11.28 13.03 -15.32
N SER A 8 -11.73 12.58 -14.15
CA SER A 8 -11.80 13.38 -12.91
C SER A 8 -11.93 12.49 -11.66
N PRO A 9 -11.70 13.02 -10.43
CA PRO A 9 -11.91 12.28 -9.18
C PRO A 9 -13.35 11.79 -8.96
N GLN A 10 -14.31 12.33 -9.73
CA GLN A 10 -15.73 12.08 -9.56
C GLN A 10 -16.29 11.04 -10.53
N GLU A 11 -15.47 10.60 -11.49
CA GLU A 11 -15.90 9.84 -12.65
C GLU A 11 -14.93 8.68 -12.90
N LEU A 12 -15.44 7.45 -12.83
CA LEU A 12 -14.74 6.23 -13.17
C LEU A 12 -15.09 5.84 -14.60
N ARG A 13 -14.09 5.82 -15.48
CA ARG A 13 -14.21 5.26 -16.83
C ARG A 13 -13.45 3.94 -16.92
N PHE A 14 -14.10 2.91 -17.47
CA PHE A 14 -13.52 1.58 -17.57
C PHE A 14 -14.11 0.80 -18.75
N SER A 15 -13.40 -0.24 -19.18
CA SER A 15 -13.88 -1.18 -20.19
C SER A 15 -14.07 -2.57 -19.60
N LEU A 16 -15.18 -3.25 -19.96
CA LEU A 16 -15.41 -4.64 -19.58
C LEU A 16 -14.67 -5.58 -20.53
N PRO A 17 -13.92 -6.59 -20.04
CA PRO A 17 -13.20 -7.49 -20.93
C PRO A 17 -14.09 -8.63 -21.45
N ASP A 18 -13.74 -9.19 -22.62
CA ASP A 18 -14.46 -10.30 -23.25
C ASP A 18 -14.43 -11.60 -22.44
N ASP A 19 -13.35 -11.83 -21.69
CA ASP A 19 -13.11 -13.03 -20.88
C ASP A 19 -13.63 -12.92 -19.44
N MET A 20 -14.48 -11.92 -19.18
CA MET A 20 -15.14 -11.74 -17.90
C MET A 20 -16.04 -12.94 -17.59
N MET A 21 -15.90 -13.50 -16.38
CA MET A 21 -16.76 -14.56 -15.88
C MET A 21 -18.21 -14.06 -15.78
N PRO A 22 -19.19 -14.76 -16.37
CA PRO A 22 -20.59 -14.38 -16.30
C PRO A 22 -21.08 -14.19 -14.86
N GLY A 23 -21.83 -13.10 -14.63
CA GLY A 23 -22.36 -12.76 -13.30
C GLY A 23 -21.33 -12.27 -12.27
N SER A 24 -20.06 -12.09 -12.67
CA SER A 24 -19.02 -11.59 -11.76
C SER A 24 -18.95 -10.05 -11.68
N PHE A 25 -19.59 -9.34 -12.61
CA PHE A 25 -19.56 -7.88 -12.67
C PHE A 25 -20.37 -7.27 -11.51
N SER A 26 -19.80 -6.28 -10.86
CA SER A 26 -20.47 -5.43 -9.88
C SER A 26 -19.85 -4.05 -9.89
N ALA A 27 -20.66 -3.03 -9.57
CA ALA A 27 -20.15 -1.69 -9.37
C ALA A 27 -20.88 -0.98 -8.23
N GLU A 28 -20.13 -0.13 -7.53
CA GLU A 28 -20.61 0.59 -6.37
C GLU A 28 -19.93 1.96 -6.22
N VAL A 29 -20.65 2.88 -5.58
CA VAL A 29 -20.11 4.14 -5.06
C VAL A 29 -20.09 4.05 -3.54
N ALA A 30 -18.92 4.22 -2.93
CA ALA A 30 -18.78 4.34 -1.49
C ALA A 30 -18.58 5.81 -1.15
N VAL A 31 -19.46 6.38 -0.32
CA VAL A 31 -19.33 7.74 0.22
C VAL A 31 -18.77 7.63 1.62
N TYR A 32 -17.81 8.50 1.95
CA TYR A 32 -17.14 8.55 3.24
C TYR A 32 -17.58 9.82 3.98
N PRO A 33 -18.64 9.75 4.82
CA PRO A 33 -19.22 10.93 5.47
C PRO A 33 -18.29 11.55 6.53
N SER A 34 -17.25 10.81 6.88
CA SER A 34 -16.16 11.25 7.73
C SER A 34 -14.88 10.56 7.27
N PRO A 35 -13.70 11.15 7.51
CA PRO A 35 -12.44 10.46 7.22
C PRO A 35 -12.27 9.15 8.00
N VAL A 36 -13.01 9.01 9.10
CA VAL A 36 -13.22 7.76 9.86
C VAL A 36 -13.79 6.65 9.01
N ALA A 37 -14.86 6.92 8.25
CA ALA A 37 -15.45 5.95 7.35
C ALA A 37 -14.42 5.46 6.33
N SER A 38 -13.61 6.39 5.80
CA SER A 38 -12.55 6.08 4.84
C SER A 38 -11.43 5.24 5.48
N LEU A 39 -11.05 5.58 6.72
CA LEU A 39 -10.08 4.80 7.49
C LEU A 39 -10.62 3.42 7.85
N ILE A 40 -11.85 3.29 8.34
CA ILE A 40 -12.49 2.01 8.66
C ILE A 40 -12.61 1.15 7.40
N ASP A 41 -13.00 1.72 6.25
CA ASP A 41 -13.03 1.00 4.99
C ASP A 41 -11.63 0.53 4.62
N ALA A 42 -10.65 1.44 4.66
CA ALA A 42 -9.27 1.11 4.37
C ALA A 42 -8.76 -0.01 5.25
N VAL A 43 -9.07 0.07 6.52
CA VAL A 43 -8.68 -0.90 7.54
C VAL A 43 -9.39 -2.22 7.33
N SER A 44 -10.67 -2.24 6.99
CA SER A 44 -11.38 -3.48 6.67
C SER A 44 -10.78 -4.20 5.47
N HIS A 45 -10.25 -3.47 4.49
CA HIS A 45 -9.50 -4.02 3.36
C HIS A 45 -8.07 -4.45 3.74
N LEU A 46 -7.45 -3.78 4.71
CA LEU A 46 -6.08 -4.02 5.19
C LEU A 46 -5.98 -5.03 6.35
N ILE A 47 -7.09 -5.38 7.02
CA ILE A 47 -7.17 -6.46 8.02
C ILE A 47 -7.10 -7.80 7.27
N GLN A 48 -5.89 -8.10 6.84
CA GLN A 48 -5.49 -9.36 6.22
C GLN A 48 -4.37 -9.97 7.06
N GLU A 49 -4.18 -11.27 6.91
CA GLU A 49 -3.09 -11.96 7.59
C GLU A 49 -1.74 -11.47 7.02
N PRO A 50 -0.80 -11.01 7.87
CA PRO A 50 0.48 -10.51 7.38
C PRO A 50 1.32 -11.62 6.74
N CYS A 51 1.83 -11.37 5.53
CA CYS A 51 2.63 -12.32 4.75
C CYS A 51 3.85 -11.64 4.10
N GLY A 52 4.74 -12.45 3.51
CA GLY A 52 5.87 -11.95 2.74
C GLY A 52 7.06 -11.46 3.56
N CYS A 53 7.80 -10.50 3.01
CA CYS A 53 8.98 -9.85 3.57
C CYS A 53 8.62 -8.84 4.68
N PHE A 54 9.62 -8.20 5.30
CA PHE A 54 9.42 -7.15 6.31
C PHE A 54 8.41 -6.10 5.83
N GLU A 55 8.64 -5.52 4.65
CA GLU A 55 7.85 -4.40 4.17
C GLU A 55 6.41 -4.81 3.76
N GLN A 56 6.21 -6.00 3.20
CA GLN A 56 4.86 -6.54 2.94
C GLN A 56 4.10 -6.81 4.24
N THR A 57 4.81 -7.34 5.24
CA THR A 57 4.25 -7.53 6.58
C THR A 57 3.88 -6.17 7.18
N SER A 58 4.70 -5.14 6.96
CA SER A 58 4.41 -3.76 7.38
C SER A 58 3.26 -3.10 6.61
N ALA A 59 3.04 -3.47 5.35
CA ALA A 59 1.97 -2.96 4.50
C ALA A 59 0.58 -3.19 5.09
N THR A 60 0.40 -4.26 5.88
CA THR A 60 -0.84 -4.54 6.61
C THR A 60 -0.76 -4.08 8.06
N THR A 61 0.34 -4.37 8.75
CA THR A 61 0.42 -4.17 10.20
C THR A 61 0.60 -2.72 10.62
N TYR A 62 1.30 -1.89 9.84
CA TYR A 62 1.48 -0.49 10.20
C TYR A 62 0.16 0.30 10.02
N PRO A 63 -0.53 0.25 8.86
CA PRO A 63 -1.87 0.84 8.76
C PRO A 63 -2.85 0.34 9.83
N MET A 64 -2.77 -0.95 10.19
CA MET A 64 -3.59 -1.54 11.24
C MET A 64 -3.29 -0.98 12.64
N ALA A 65 -2.03 -0.67 12.96
CA ALA A 65 -1.69 0.02 14.20
C ALA A 65 -2.29 1.43 14.26
N LEU A 66 -2.20 2.19 13.16
CA LEU A 66 -2.81 3.53 13.05
C LEU A 66 -4.34 3.47 13.16
N ALA A 67 -4.94 2.45 12.54
CA ALA A 67 -6.36 2.16 12.65
C ALA A 67 -6.80 1.94 14.08
N LEU A 68 -6.08 1.11 14.82
CA LEU A 68 -6.40 0.79 16.21
C LEU A 68 -6.29 2.03 17.11
N GLN A 69 -5.35 2.94 16.85
CA GLN A 69 -5.26 4.22 17.59
C GLN A 69 -6.58 4.98 17.45
N TYR A 70 -7.05 5.10 16.22
CA TYR A 70 -8.29 5.77 15.92
C TYR A 70 -9.51 5.03 16.50
N LEU A 71 -9.67 3.74 16.17
CA LEU A 71 -10.81 2.94 16.59
C LEU A 71 -11.00 2.96 18.11
N ARG A 72 -9.92 2.97 18.89
CA ARG A 72 -9.99 3.08 20.35
C ARG A 72 -10.32 4.48 20.84
N ALA A 73 -9.78 5.52 20.20
CA ALA A 73 -10.12 6.90 20.51
C ALA A 73 -11.61 7.20 20.24
N HIS A 74 -12.24 6.48 19.32
CA HIS A 74 -13.61 6.70 18.87
C HIS A 74 -14.57 5.53 19.12
N ALA A 75 -14.15 4.51 19.88
CA ALA A 75 -14.93 3.29 20.15
C ALA A 75 -16.30 3.56 20.80
N SER A 76 -16.43 4.68 21.51
CA SER A 76 -17.67 5.11 22.16
C SER A 76 -18.66 5.79 21.20
N SER A 77 -18.21 6.18 19.99
CA SER A 77 -19.01 6.91 18.99
C SER A 77 -19.29 6.10 17.73
N ALA A 78 -18.53 5.02 17.50
CA ALA A 78 -18.70 4.15 16.35
C ALA A 78 -19.91 3.21 16.56
N SER A 79 -20.92 3.34 15.69
CA SER A 79 -22.10 2.47 15.69
C SER A 79 -21.73 1.04 15.26
N ALA A 80 -22.50 0.06 15.71
CA ALA A 80 -22.27 -1.37 15.49
C ALA A 80 -22.42 -1.85 14.01
N SER A 81 -22.45 -0.96 13.01
CA SER A 81 -22.84 -1.28 11.62
C SER A 81 -21.67 -1.55 10.65
N ALA A 82 -20.43 -1.64 11.13
CA ALA A 82 -19.27 -1.87 10.28
C ALA A 82 -19.17 -3.34 9.80
N GLY A 83 -19.94 -3.71 8.77
CA GLY A 83 -19.80 -4.98 8.06
C GLY A 83 -20.45 -4.95 6.68
N ARG A 84 -19.64 -4.86 5.62
CA ARG A 84 -20.11 -5.21 4.26
C ARG A 84 -20.12 -6.73 4.13
N GLY A 85 -21.31 -7.31 4.21
CA GLY A 85 -21.59 -8.70 3.87
C GLY A 85 -21.63 -9.66 5.06
N GLY A 86 -22.85 -9.94 5.55
CA GLY A 86 -23.29 -11.20 6.17
C GLY A 86 -22.59 -11.75 7.44
N GLY A 87 -21.38 -11.34 7.77
CA GLY A 87 -20.64 -11.72 8.98
C GLY A 87 -20.77 -10.61 10.02
N GLY A 88 -21.76 -10.73 10.89
CA GLY A 88 -21.99 -9.78 11.97
C GLY A 88 -20.80 -9.72 12.91
N GLY A 89 -20.12 -8.58 12.94
CA GLY A 89 -19.16 -8.22 13.97
C GLY A 89 -19.04 -6.72 14.05
N GLY A 90 -19.55 -6.10 15.13
CA GLY A 90 -19.44 -4.66 15.33
C GLY A 90 -17.98 -4.21 15.47
N VAL A 91 -17.76 -2.89 15.64
CA VAL A 91 -16.44 -2.26 15.78
C VAL A 91 -15.52 -2.99 16.79
N GLN A 92 -16.07 -3.56 17.86
CA GLN A 92 -15.31 -4.32 18.85
C GLN A 92 -14.71 -5.63 18.31
N GLU A 93 -15.42 -6.33 17.43
CA GLU A 93 -14.90 -7.53 16.78
C GLU A 93 -13.80 -7.18 15.77
N MET A 94 -13.97 -6.08 15.04
CA MET A 94 -12.93 -5.53 14.16
C MET A 94 -11.65 -5.20 14.95
N ILE A 95 -11.79 -4.53 16.11
CA ILE A 95 -10.66 -4.25 17.01
C ILE A 95 -9.98 -5.56 17.43
N LYS A 96 -10.73 -6.55 17.92
CA LYS A 96 -10.17 -7.83 18.37
C LYS A 96 -9.45 -8.58 17.23
N LYS A 97 -10.03 -8.58 16.03
CA LYS A 97 -9.42 -9.19 14.83
C LYS A 97 -8.14 -8.47 14.44
N ALA A 98 -8.15 -7.14 14.43
CA ALA A 98 -6.98 -6.32 14.15
C ALA A 98 -5.88 -6.55 15.19
N GLU A 99 -6.20 -6.65 16.49
CA GLU A 99 -5.22 -6.96 17.53
C GLU A 99 -4.55 -8.33 17.31
N GLY A 100 -5.32 -9.36 16.97
CA GLY A 100 -4.79 -10.69 16.69
C GLY A 100 -3.88 -10.73 15.45
N PHE A 101 -4.23 -10.00 14.39
CA PHE A 101 -3.36 -9.87 13.21
C PHE A 101 -2.13 -9.00 13.48
N LEU A 102 -2.25 -7.96 14.29
CA LEU A 102 -1.14 -7.12 14.69
C LEU A 102 -0.13 -7.89 15.55
N GLU A 103 -0.60 -8.78 16.43
CA GLU A 103 0.26 -9.70 17.20
C GLU A 103 1.02 -10.65 16.29
N LYS A 104 0.34 -11.36 15.37
CA LYS A 104 0.99 -12.23 14.38
C LYS A 104 2.01 -11.46 13.53
N GLY A 105 1.62 -10.27 13.10
CA GLY A 105 2.44 -9.36 12.33
C GLY A 105 3.69 -8.92 13.07
N TYR A 106 3.57 -8.52 14.33
CA TYR A 106 4.70 -8.18 15.18
C TYR A 106 5.69 -9.34 15.33
N GLN A 107 5.20 -10.56 15.60
CA GLN A 107 6.05 -11.74 15.72
C GLN A 107 6.83 -12.04 14.43
N LYS A 108 6.18 -11.86 13.28
CA LYS A 108 6.84 -12.00 11.97
C LYS A 108 7.88 -10.89 11.75
N LEU A 109 7.54 -9.64 12.06
CA LEU A 109 8.42 -8.48 11.86
C LEU A 109 9.71 -8.55 12.68
N VAL A 110 9.64 -8.94 13.96
CA VAL A 110 10.84 -9.10 14.80
C VAL A 110 11.73 -10.24 14.33
N GLY A 111 11.17 -11.22 13.63
CA GLY A 111 11.92 -12.32 13.01
C GLY A 111 12.86 -11.88 11.87
N PHE A 112 12.72 -10.64 11.38
CA PHE A 112 13.60 -10.05 10.37
C PHE A 112 14.74 -9.20 10.97
N GLU A 113 14.87 -9.14 12.30
CA GLU A 113 16.05 -8.54 12.96
C GLU A 113 17.29 -9.35 12.57
N THR A 114 18.34 -8.68 12.10
CA THR A 114 19.54 -9.36 11.59
C THR A 114 20.52 -9.68 12.71
N LYS A 115 21.42 -10.66 12.49
CA LYS A 115 22.44 -11.06 13.47
C LYS A 115 23.42 -9.93 13.82
N THR A 116 23.60 -8.97 12.92
CA THR A 116 24.47 -7.81 13.09
C THR A 116 23.73 -6.57 13.61
N GLY A 117 22.46 -6.70 14.00
CA GLY A 117 21.57 -5.59 14.34
C GLY A 117 20.89 -4.96 13.11
N GLY A 118 19.86 -4.15 13.36
CA GLY A 118 18.99 -3.62 12.32
C GLY A 118 18.06 -4.67 11.70
N PHE A 119 17.31 -4.26 10.68
CA PHE A 119 16.34 -5.08 9.95
C PHE A 119 16.71 -5.22 8.48
N ASP A 120 16.37 -6.36 7.89
CA ASP A 120 16.46 -6.67 6.46
C ASP A 120 15.10 -7.18 5.97
N TRP A 121 14.82 -7.12 4.67
CA TRP A 121 13.55 -7.60 4.10
C TRP A 121 13.27 -9.07 4.46
N PHE A 122 14.32 -9.90 4.57
CA PHE A 122 14.22 -11.33 4.81
C PHE A 122 15.00 -11.81 6.04
N GLY A 123 15.55 -10.89 6.84
CA GLY A 123 16.35 -11.17 8.04
C GLY A 123 17.82 -11.52 7.77
N ASN A 124 18.32 -11.26 6.57
CA ASN A 124 19.73 -11.48 6.22
C ASN A 124 20.61 -10.35 6.76
N SER A 125 21.88 -10.62 7.05
CA SER A 125 22.85 -9.59 7.46
C SER A 125 23.69 -9.10 6.27
N PRO A 126 24.06 -7.80 6.23
CA PRO A 126 23.80 -6.79 7.25
C PRO A 126 22.43 -6.11 7.07
N GLY A 127 21.90 -5.54 8.16
CA GLY A 127 20.65 -4.78 8.14
C GLY A 127 20.70 -3.54 7.23
N HIS A 128 19.52 -3.07 6.82
CA HIS A 128 19.34 -1.91 5.97
C HIS A 128 18.89 -0.68 6.78
N GLU A 129 19.60 0.44 6.65
CA GLU A 129 19.40 1.63 7.50
C GLU A 129 17.98 2.22 7.37
N ALA A 130 17.49 2.47 6.15
CA ALA A 130 16.15 3.03 5.95
C ALA A 130 15.03 2.08 6.39
N LEU A 131 15.21 0.77 6.22
CA LEU A 131 14.22 -0.24 6.63
C LEU A 131 14.17 -0.36 8.15
N SER A 132 15.33 -0.27 8.81
CA SER A 132 15.43 -0.25 10.27
C SER A 132 14.78 1.02 10.85
N ALA A 133 14.99 2.18 10.22
CA ALA A 133 14.32 3.42 10.61
C ALA A 133 12.79 3.34 10.43
N TYR A 134 12.33 2.72 9.34
CA TYR A 134 10.91 2.43 9.13
C TYR A 134 10.36 1.50 10.22
N GLY A 135 11.11 0.48 10.62
CA GLY A 135 10.78 -0.39 11.75
C GLY A 135 10.64 0.38 13.07
N VAL A 136 11.56 1.32 13.37
CA VAL A 136 11.47 2.18 14.56
C VAL A 136 10.14 2.95 14.59
N LEU A 137 9.76 3.58 13.48
CA LEU A 137 8.47 4.30 13.37
C LEU A 137 7.30 3.35 13.62
N GLN A 138 7.25 2.26 12.88
CA GLN A 138 6.17 1.30 12.94
C GLN A 138 5.99 0.69 14.34
N PHE A 139 7.07 0.20 14.95
CA PHE A 139 7.02 -0.39 16.29
C PHE A 139 6.67 0.65 17.35
N THR A 140 7.09 1.91 17.19
CA THR A 140 6.68 3.00 18.08
C THR A 140 5.18 3.26 17.99
N GLU A 141 4.61 3.29 16.79
CA GLU A 141 3.16 3.45 16.59
C GLU A 141 2.37 2.22 17.09
N MET A 142 2.90 1.01 16.93
CA MET A 142 2.34 -0.21 17.52
C MET A 142 2.34 -0.15 19.05
N ALA A 143 3.41 0.36 19.67
CA ALA A 143 3.52 0.46 21.12
C ALA A 143 2.44 1.38 21.73
N LYS A 144 1.96 2.39 20.99
CA LYS A 144 0.85 3.27 21.44
C LYS A 144 -0.47 2.50 21.61
N VAL A 145 -0.70 1.44 20.83
CA VAL A 145 -1.92 0.62 20.89
C VAL A 145 -1.73 -0.71 21.61
N MET A 146 -0.55 -1.31 21.52
CA MET A 146 -0.26 -2.59 22.17
C MET A 146 1.06 -2.50 22.94
N PRO A 147 1.12 -1.70 24.04
CA PRO A 147 2.38 -1.43 24.75
C PRO A 147 3.02 -2.68 25.39
N ARG A 148 2.23 -3.73 25.63
CA ARG A 148 2.73 -5.02 26.16
C ARG A 148 3.25 -5.96 25.08
N LEU A 149 2.95 -5.69 23.82
CA LEU A 149 3.39 -6.51 22.68
C LEU A 149 4.81 -6.11 22.24
N VAL A 150 5.09 -4.81 22.19
CA VAL A 150 6.34 -4.30 21.62
C VAL A 150 7.47 -4.31 22.67
N SER A 151 8.53 -5.07 22.37
CA SER A 151 9.77 -5.09 23.17
C SER A 151 10.52 -3.76 23.11
N LEU A 152 10.63 -3.09 24.26
CA LEU A 152 11.43 -1.86 24.40
C LEU A 152 12.93 -2.12 24.20
N ASP A 153 13.41 -3.31 24.57
CA ASP A 153 14.82 -3.68 24.38
C ASP A 153 15.15 -3.82 22.89
N MET A 154 14.24 -4.39 22.08
CA MET A 154 14.42 -4.47 20.62
C MET A 154 14.46 -3.07 19.99
N LEU A 155 13.55 -2.18 20.41
CA LEU A 155 13.55 -0.78 19.97
C LEU A 155 14.86 -0.07 20.34
N ALA A 156 15.35 -0.25 21.58
CA ALA A 156 16.59 0.33 22.04
C ALA A 156 17.80 -0.16 21.23
N ARG A 157 17.92 -1.48 21.02
CA ARG A 157 19.01 -2.04 20.20
C ARG A 157 18.97 -1.57 18.75
N THR A 158 17.78 -1.43 18.17
CA THR A 158 17.62 -0.96 16.79
C THR A 158 18.01 0.52 16.66
N TYR A 159 17.65 1.33 17.66
CA TYR A 159 18.12 2.71 17.79
C TYR A 159 19.64 2.78 17.90
N ASP A 160 20.23 2.08 18.86
CA ASP A 160 21.68 2.07 19.08
C ASP A 160 22.44 1.63 17.81
N TRP A 161 21.87 0.64 17.11
CA TRP A 161 22.39 0.21 15.81
C TRP A 161 22.36 1.36 14.80
N LEU A 162 21.22 2.02 14.56
CA LEU A 162 21.13 3.17 13.64
C LEU A 162 22.10 4.31 14.00
N ILE A 163 22.26 4.59 15.30
CA ILE A 163 23.23 5.58 15.80
C ILE A 163 24.68 5.17 15.50
N SER A 164 24.99 3.88 15.58
CA SER A 164 26.31 3.34 15.18
C SER A 164 26.55 3.43 13.67
N ARG A 165 25.48 3.57 12.87
CA ARG A 165 25.54 3.72 11.41
C ARG A 165 25.70 5.16 10.95
N ARG A 166 26.00 6.13 11.81
CA ARG A 166 26.35 7.50 11.37
C ARG A 166 27.69 7.53 10.63
N ASP A 167 27.78 8.36 9.61
CA ASP A 167 29.01 8.53 8.80
C ASP A 167 30.00 9.56 9.39
N LYS A 168 29.62 10.22 10.49
CA LYS A 168 30.37 11.32 11.15
C LYS A 168 30.62 12.54 10.24
N LYS A 169 29.78 12.70 9.22
CA LYS A 169 29.77 13.81 8.27
C LYS A 169 28.35 14.40 8.13
N GLY A 170 27.49 14.17 9.11
CA GLY A 170 26.10 14.63 9.12
C GLY A 170 25.15 13.79 8.27
N GLY A 171 25.43 12.50 8.09
CA GLY A 171 24.51 11.54 7.49
C GLY A 171 24.75 10.11 7.99
N PHE A 172 24.18 9.13 7.30
CA PHE A 172 24.33 7.72 7.63
C PHE A 172 25.16 6.96 6.60
N LEU A 173 25.86 5.92 7.09
CA LEU A 173 26.45 4.88 6.27
C LEU A 173 25.35 4.23 5.42
N THR A 174 25.77 3.59 4.35
CA THR A 174 24.85 2.79 3.55
C THR A 174 25.40 1.39 3.40
N ASN A 175 24.52 0.40 3.51
CA ASN A 175 24.89 -0.98 3.29
C ASN A 175 25.65 -1.16 1.96
N GLU A 176 26.87 -1.70 2.04
CA GLU A 176 27.75 -1.90 0.89
C GLU A 176 27.30 -3.07 0.00
N GLN A 177 26.63 -4.08 0.55
CA GLN A 177 26.03 -5.16 -0.26
C GLN A 177 24.84 -4.64 -1.08
N ALA A 178 24.24 -3.55 -0.63
CA ALA A 178 23.27 -2.85 -1.44
C ALA A 178 23.92 -2.00 -2.55
N LEU A 179 25.27 -1.86 -2.62
CA LEU A 179 25.93 -0.99 -3.63
C LEU A 179 25.84 -1.60 -5.03
N ASP A 180 25.70 -2.92 -5.08
CA ASP A 180 25.41 -3.68 -6.31
C ASP A 180 23.90 -3.72 -6.64
N SER A 181 23.03 -3.25 -5.74
CA SER A 181 21.59 -3.48 -5.82
C SER A 181 20.79 -2.28 -6.35
N PHE A 182 20.39 -2.40 -7.61
CA PHE A 182 19.06 -2.06 -8.13
C PHE A 182 18.23 -0.97 -7.42
N GLY A 183 18.70 0.28 -7.52
CA GLY A 183 17.89 1.49 -7.34
C GLY A 183 17.55 1.84 -5.89
N ARG A 184 18.49 2.48 -5.20
CA ARG A 184 18.30 3.11 -3.88
C ARG A 184 17.63 4.48 -3.97
N ALA A 185 16.94 4.88 -2.90
CA ALA A 185 16.61 6.29 -2.72
C ALA A 185 17.91 7.12 -2.63
N PRO A 186 17.94 8.36 -3.15
CA PRO A 186 19.09 9.25 -3.00
C PRO A 186 19.52 9.38 -1.54
N LYS A 187 20.84 9.38 -1.27
CA LYS A 187 21.39 9.44 0.11
C LYS A 187 20.77 10.54 0.96
N LEU A 188 20.55 11.73 0.39
CA LEU A 188 19.92 12.84 1.11
C LEU A 188 18.51 12.50 1.60
N ILE A 189 17.70 11.84 0.76
CA ILE A 189 16.34 11.43 1.11
C ILE A 189 16.38 10.36 2.20
N THR A 190 17.32 9.41 2.09
CA THR A 190 17.55 8.40 3.12
C THR A 190 17.95 9.02 4.45
N ASP A 191 18.91 9.95 4.46
CA ASP A 191 19.36 10.65 5.67
C ASP A 191 18.21 11.45 6.31
N ALA A 192 17.44 12.20 5.50
CA ALA A 192 16.27 12.96 5.98
C ALA A 192 15.21 12.04 6.60
N TYR A 193 14.94 10.90 5.97
CA TYR A 193 14.00 9.92 6.46
C TYR A 193 14.44 9.27 7.78
N ILE A 194 15.72 8.90 7.90
CA ILE A 194 16.25 8.31 9.14
C ILE A 194 16.19 9.32 10.28
N VAL A 195 16.59 10.58 10.06
CA VAL A 195 16.49 11.63 11.08
C VAL A 195 15.03 11.84 11.49
N TYR A 196 14.12 12.04 10.54
CA TYR A 196 12.69 12.19 10.84
C TYR A 196 12.17 11.01 11.67
N SER A 197 12.50 9.78 11.29
CA SER A 197 12.09 8.56 11.98
C SER A 197 12.55 8.52 13.44
N LEU A 198 13.81 8.86 13.68
CA LEU A 198 14.39 8.87 15.02
C LEU A 198 13.84 10.01 15.88
N VAL A 199 13.68 11.21 15.30
CA VAL A 199 13.11 12.36 16.02
C VAL A 199 11.64 12.11 16.37
N GLU A 200 10.85 11.56 15.45
CA GLU A 200 9.44 11.22 15.70
C GLU A 200 9.30 10.16 16.80
N ALA A 201 10.24 9.22 16.88
CA ALA A 201 10.32 8.24 17.97
C ALA A 201 10.89 8.80 19.29
N GLY A 202 11.19 10.10 19.37
CA GLY A 202 11.74 10.76 20.57
C GLY A 202 13.21 10.42 20.84
N LYS A 203 13.99 10.09 19.81
CA LYS A 203 15.38 9.63 19.88
C LYS A 203 16.37 10.61 19.23
N GLN A 204 16.22 11.89 19.52
CA GLN A 204 16.98 12.99 18.91
C GLN A 204 18.32 13.34 19.58
N ALA A 205 18.63 12.80 20.77
CA ALA A 205 19.71 13.30 21.63
C ALA A 205 21.11 13.27 20.98
N GLU A 206 21.35 12.35 20.06
CA GLU A 206 22.65 12.16 19.39
C GLU A 206 22.70 12.66 17.95
N LEU A 207 21.65 13.33 17.44
CA LEU A 207 21.50 13.63 16.00
C LEU A 207 21.85 15.07 15.61
N THR A 208 22.59 15.81 16.45
CA THR A 208 22.84 17.24 16.22
C THR A 208 23.50 17.51 14.86
N GLU A 209 24.53 16.74 14.48
CA GLU A 209 25.24 16.94 13.21
C GLU A 209 24.35 16.63 12.01
N GLU A 210 23.56 15.56 12.08
CA GLU A 210 22.64 15.16 11.03
C GLU A 210 21.49 16.17 10.86
N ILE A 211 20.94 16.71 11.96
CA ILE A 211 19.90 17.75 11.95
C ILE A 211 20.43 19.03 11.27
N GLU A 212 21.64 19.48 11.63
CA GLU A 212 22.25 20.66 11.02
C GLU A 212 22.63 20.44 9.55
N SER A 213 23.01 19.21 9.18
CA SER A 213 23.23 18.81 7.80
C SER A 213 21.94 18.94 6.97
N LEU A 214 20.80 18.47 7.48
CA LEU A 214 19.50 18.63 6.83
C LEU A 214 19.11 20.10 6.63
N TYR A 215 19.34 20.94 7.64
CA TYR A 215 19.10 22.38 7.52
C TYR A 215 19.89 22.99 6.35
N LYS A 216 21.19 22.70 6.27
CA LYS A 216 22.08 23.19 5.20
C LYS A 216 21.63 22.68 3.83
N HIS A 217 21.18 21.43 3.73
CA HIS A 217 20.68 20.88 2.49
C HIS A 217 19.39 21.58 2.02
N CYS A 218 18.39 21.71 2.89
CA CYS A 218 17.11 22.35 2.56
C CYS A 218 17.21 23.87 2.32
N THR A 219 18.32 24.50 2.69
CA THR A 219 18.63 25.91 2.39
C THR A 219 19.57 26.07 1.19
N SER A 220 20.11 24.97 0.64
CA SER A 220 21.00 25.02 -0.53
C SER A 220 20.21 25.08 -1.85
N PRO A 221 20.61 25.90 -2.84
CA PRO A 221 19.86 26.09 -4.09
C PRO A 221 19.54 24.80 -4.87
N LYS A 222 20.31 23.74 -4.67
CA LYS A 222 20.14 22.45 -5.37
C LYS A 222 18.95 21.63 -4.86
N PHE A 223 18.65 21.71 -3.57
CA PHE A 223 17.65 20.86 -2.91
C PHE A 223 16.52 21.68 -2.29
N GLU A 224 16.59 22.99 -2.45
CA GLU A 224 15.61 23.94 -1.96
C GLU A 224 14.21 23.72 -2.58
N HIS A 225 14.12 22.97 -3.67
CA HIS A 225 12.86 22.64 -4.33
C HIS A 225 12.37 21.20 -4.10
N ASP A 226 13.12 20.36 -3.39
CA ASP A 226 12.74 18.96 -3.17
C ASP A 226 11.65 18.84 -2.09
N SER A 227 10.39 18.87 -2.52
CA SER A 227 9.22 18.87 -1.63
C SER A 227 9.18 17.71 -0.64
N TYR A 228 9.65 16.52 -1.04
CA TYR A 228 9.62 15.37 -0.14
C TYR A 228 10.59 15.55 1.03
N THR A 229 11.85 15.89 0.71
CA THR A 229 12.87 16.19 1.72
C THR A 229 12.49 17.40 2.57
N LEU A 230 11.94 18.46 1.97
CA LEU A 230 11.44 19.63 2.70
C LEU A 230 10.33 19.27 3.69
N ALA A 231 9.40 18.39 3.32
CA ALA A 231 8.32 17.96 4.19
C ALA A 231 8.85 17.18 5.41
N LEU A 232 9.76 16.22 5.19
CA LEU A 232 10.39 15.46 6.29
C LEU A 232 11.21 16.37 7.21
N THR A 233 11.99 17.30 6.64
CA THR A 233 12.78 18.25 7.43
C THR A 233 11.88 19.23 8.19
N SER A 234 10.82 19.75 7.58
CA SER A 234 9.86 20.63 8.25
C SER A 234 9.20 19.92 9.46
N ALA A 235 8.69 18.70 9.26
CA ALA A 235 8.11 17.90 10.33
C ALA A 235 9.13 17.62 11.46
N THR A 236 10.36 17.25 11.11
CA THR A 236 11.46 17.07 12.06
C THR A 236 11.68 18.33 12.90
N PHE A 237 11.69 19.50 12.28
CA PHE A 237 12.00 20.75 12.97
C PHE A 237 10.83 21.21 13.86
N TYR A 238 9.58 20.95 13.48
CA TYR A 238 8.43 21.14 14.39
C TYR A 238 8.53 20.24 15.62
N LEU A 239 8.91 18.96 15.46
CA LEU A 239 9.11 18.03 16.57
C LEU A 239 10.23 18.49 17.51
N LEU A 240 11.30 19.08 16.96
CA LEU A 240 12.42 19.67 17.70
C LEU A 240 12.12 21.06 18.29
N LYS A 241 10.90 21.60 18.10
CA LYS A 241 10.50 22.95 18.53
C LYS A 241 11.31 24.09 17.89
N ARG A 242 11.88 23.86 16.70
CA ARG A 242 12.47 24.89 15.83
C ARG A 242 11.42 25.44 14.86
N SER A 243 10.36 26.02 15.42
CA SER A 243 9.15 26.35 14.66
C SER A 243 9.36 27.39 13.55
N GLU A 244 10.31 28.32 13.69
CA GLU A 244 10.60 29.32 12.64
C GLU A 244 11.21 28.68 11.39
N ASP A 245 12.25 27.87 11.57
CA ASP A 245 12.88 27.09 10.50
C ASP A 245 11.86 26.13 9.85
N ALA A 246 11.11 25.40 10.68
CA ALA A 246 10.08 24.47 10.23
C ALA A 246 9.02 25.16 9.36
N ARG A 247 8.56 26.34 9.79
CA ARG A 247 7.58 27.16 9.08
C ARG A 247 8.11 27.72 7.77
N SER A 248 9.38 28.10 7.72
CA SER A 248 10.02 28.53 6.47
C SER A 248 9.96 27.42 5.42
N PHE A 249 10.29 26.18 5.78
CA PHE A 249 10.16 25.04 4.88
C PHE A 249 8.70 24.74 4.53
N ALA A 250 7.78 24.82 5.49
CA ALA A 250 6.36 24.61 5.26
C ALA A 250 5.73 25.63 4.29
N GLN A 251 6.18 26.89 4.33
CA GLN A 251 5.76 27.93 3.37
C GLN A 251 6.25 27.64 1.95
N ARG A 252 7.48 27.12 1.81
CA ARG A 252 7.99 26.71 0.49
C ARG A 252 7.16 25.57 -0.10
N LEU A 253 6.78 24.58 0.73
CA LEU A 253 5.88 23.51 0.31
C LEU A 253 4.54 24.05 -0.20
N ALA A 254 3.99 25.09 0.45
CA ALA A 254 2.74 25.70 0.01
C ALA A 254 2.87 26.31 -1.40
N GLY A 255 4.06 26.82 -1.76
CA GLY A 255 4.37 27.28 -3.11
C GLY A 255 4.44 26.18 -4.17
N HIS A 256 4.55 24.91 -3.78
CA HIS A 256 4.54 23.76 -4.69
C HIS A 256 3.19 23.03 -4.74
N GLN A 257 2.18 23.51 -4.01
CA GLN A 257 0.84 22.93 -4.03
C GLN A 257 0.06 23.38 -5.26
N GLN A 258 -0.40 22.42 -6.05
CA GLN A 258 -1.21 22.63 -7.23
C GLN A 258 -2.67 22.96 -6.88
N PRO A 259 -3.44 23.60 -7.79
CA PRO A 259 -4.84 23.98 -7.55
C PRO A 259 -5.75 22.83 -7.08
N ASP A 260 -5.50 21.61 -7.56
CA ASP A 260 -6.23 20.40 -7.18
C ASP A 260 -5.92 19.90 -5.76
N GLY A 261 -4.83 20.37 -5.16
CA GLY A 261 -4.38 20.06 -3.80
C GLY A 261 -3.12 19.20 -3.71
N ALA A 262 -2.64 18.65 -4.83
CA ALA A 262 -1.42 17.86 -4.87
C ALA A 262 -0.17 18.71 -4.62
N VAL A 263 0.88 18.15 -4.01
CA VAL A 263 2.18 18.81 -3.83
C VAL A 263 3.22 18.15 -4.73
N GLU A 264 3.69 18.90 -5.73
CA GLU A 264 4.69 18.43 -6.71
C GLU A 264 6.12 18.80 -6.28
N GLY A 265 7.12 18.52 -7.13
CA GLY A 265 8.51 18.96 -6.92
C GLY A 265 9.41 17.97 -6.16
N ALA A 266 8.91 16.79 -5.78
CA ALA A 266 9.74 15.75 -5.16
C ALA A 266 10.79 15.19 -6.14
N LEU A 267 12.06 15.21 -5.75
CA LEU A 267 13.15 14.62 -6.52
C LEU A 267 13.22 13.09 -6.39
N GLY A 268 12.60 12.54 -5.34
CA GLY A 268 12.44 11.12 -5.09
C GLY A 268 11.66 10.88 -3.80
N THR A 269 11.49 9.62 -3.41
CA THR A 269 10.94 9.24 -2.10
C THR A 269 11.75 8.09 -1.51
N ILE A 270 11.54 7.77 -0.23
CA ILE A 270 12.31 6.72 0.44
C ILE A 270 12.10 5.33 -0.20
N THR A 271 10.90 5.04 -0.69
CA THR A 271 10.58 3.81 -1.44
C THR A 271 10.85 3.94 -2.94
N SER A 272 11.49 5.03 -3.38
CA SER A 272 11.70 5.34 -4.81
C SER A 272 10.40 5.31 -5.61
N SER A 273 9.28 5.71 -4.99
CA SER A 273 7.96 5.78 -5.61
C SER A 273 7.99 6.60 -6.90
N ALA A 274 7.17 6.23 -7.88
CA ALA A 274 7.01 6.93 -9.14
C ALA A 274 5.54 7.27 -9.41
N GLY A 275 5.30 8.11 -10.43
CA GLY A 275 3.95 8.47 -10.87
C GLY A 275 3.04 8.93 -9.74
N ARG A 276 1.84 8.34 -9.68
CA ARG A 276 0.81 8.65 -8.67
C ARG A 276 1.32 8.42 -7.25
N ALA A 277 1.97 7.29 -6.97
CA ALA A 277 2.41 6.94 -5.61
C ALA A 277 3.35 8.00 -5.02
N ARG A 278 4.29 8.53 -5.82
CA ARG A 278 5.18 9.64 -5.41
C ARG A 278 4.40 10.89 -5.01
N LEU A 279 3.41 11.26 -5.82
CA LEU A 279 2.61 12.46 -5.60
C LEU A 279 1.79 12.33 -4.31
N VAL A 280 1.22 11.15 -4.05
CA VAL A 280 0.49 10.87 -2.80
C VAL A 280 1.39 10.93 -1.58
N GLU A 281 2.54 10.26 -1.64
CA GLU A 281 3.50 10.23 -0.55
C GLU A 281 3.99 11.64 -0.18
N THR A 282 4.31 12.46 -1.19
CA THR A 282 4.78 13.85 -1.01
C THR A 282 3.68 14.75 -0.45
N THR A 283 2.46 14.65 -0.99
CA THR A 283 1.32 15.45 -0.53
C THR A 283 0.95 15.12 0.91
N ALA A 284 0.98 13.84 1.29
CA ALA A 284 0.72 13.41 2.66
C ALA A 284 1.80 13.87 3.65
N ALA A 285 3.08 13.80 3.26
CA ALA A 285 4.18 14.33 4.07
C ALA A 285 4.05 15.85 4.29
N ALA A 286 3.72 16.61 3.24
CA ALA A 286 3.50 18.05 3.34
C ALA A 286 2.30 18.40 4.24
N ALA A 287 1.19 17.68 4.10
CA ALA A 287 0.02 17.83 4.96
C ALA A 287 0.36 17.59 6.43
N LEU A 288 1.14 16.56 6.75
CA LEU A 288 1.62 16.30 8.11
C LEU A 288 2.48 17.45 8.64
N ALA A 289 3.40 17.98 7.84
CA ALA A 289 4.23 19.11 8.26
C ALA A 289 3.37 20.36 8.56
N TRP A 290 2.43 20.72 7.69
CA TRP A 290 1.50 21.84 7.94
C TRP A 290 0.64 21.62 9.18
N LEU A 291 0.17 20.39 9.39
CA LEU A 291 -0.61 20.01 10.57
C LEU A 291 0.18 20.10 11.87
N MET A 292 1.52 20.16 11.83
CA MET A 292 2.34 20.36 13.03
C MET A 292 2.55 21.83 13.40
N ASP A 293 2.17 22.79 12.55
CA ASP A 293 2.23 24.21 12.92
C ASP A 293 1.15 24.53 13.98
N ASP A 294 1.55 25.26 15.01
CA ASP A 294 0.66 25.69 16.10
C ASP A 294 -0.08 27.02 15.76
N SER A 295 0.24 27.66 14.64
CA SER A 295 -0.53 28.79 14.09
C SER A 295 -1.86 28.27 13.57
N SER A 296 -2.96 28.73 14.16
CA SER A 296 -4.30 28.19 13.90
C SER A 296 -4.82 28.38 12.48
N GLU A 297 -4.19 29.24 11.66
CA GLU A 297 -4.77 29.65 10.38
C GLU A 297 -3.81 29.64 9.17
N LEU A 298 -2.49 29.62 9.38
CA LEU A 298 -1.53 29.90 8.30
C LEU A 298 -1.62 28.92 7.12
N PHE A 299 -1.85 27.64 7.40
CA PHE A 299 -1.87 26.57 6.38
C PHE A 299 -3.23 25.90 6.23
N THR A 300 -4.30 26.48 6.78
CA THR A 300 -5.63 25.84 6.81
C THR A 300 -6.13 25.48 5.41
N GLU A 301 -5.99 26.38 4.44
CA GLU A 301 -6.40 26.11 3.05
C GLU A 301 -5.53 25.02 2.40
N ASN A 302 -4.22 25.06 2.63
CA ASN A 302 -3.29 24.07 2.10
C ASN A 302 -3.61 22.66 2.62
N ILE A 303 -3.86 22.55 3.93
CA ILE A 303 -4.24 21.31 4.60
C ILE A 303 -5.56 20.80 4.03
N GLU A 304 -6.60 21.63 3.91
CA GLU A 304 -7.90 21.22 3.38
C GLU A 304 -7.82 20.66 1.96
N ARG A 305 -7.09 21.36 1.08
CA ARG A 305 -6.91 20.95 -0.31
C ARG A 305 -6.11 19.65 -0.40
N ALA A 306 -5.04 19.52 0.39
CA ALA A 306 -4.23 18.31 0.43
C ALA A 306 -5.01 17.11 0.97
N ILE A 307 -5.71 17.24 2.10
CA ILE A 307 -6.49 16.14 2.69
C ILE A 307 -7.62 15.71 1.75
N ARG A 308 -8.31 16.67 1.11
CA ARG A 308 -9.33 16.39 0.09
C ARG A 308 -8.75 15.59 -1.07
N TRP A 309 -7.63 16.07 -1.61
CA TRP A 309 -6.96 15.42 -2.73
C TRP A 309 -6.49 14.01 -2.35
N ILE A 310 -5.84 13.84 -1.18
CA ILE A 310 -5.39 12.54 -0.65
C ILE A 310 -6.56 11.58 -0.52
N ALA A 311 -7.69 11.99 0.08
CA ALA A 311 -8.84 11.12 0.28
C ALA A 311 -9.40 10.55 -1.03
N GLN A 312 -9.28 11.29 -2.14
CA GLN A 312 -9.67 10.84 -3.49
C GLN A 312 -8.70 9.82 -4.11
N GLN A 313 -7.50 9.64 -3.55
CA GLN A 313 -6.50 8.70 -4.05
C GLN A 313 -6.66 7.28 -3.48
N CYS A 314 -7.59 7.09 -2.53
CA CYS A 314 -7.86 5.80 -1.92
C CYS A 314 -8.47 4.83 -2.95
N LYS A 315 -7.78 3.71 -3.20
CA LYS A 315 -8.25 2.60 -4.03
C LYS A 315 -8.22 1.34 -3.17
N GLN A 316 -9.40 0.77 -2.86
CA GLN A 316 -9.52 -0.44 -2.02
C GLN A 316 -8.76 -0.33 -0.68
N GLY A 317 -8.81 0.85 -0.05
CA GLY A 317 -8.12 1.09 1.21
C GLY A 317 -6.64 1.44 1.13
N MET A 318 -6.06 1.47 -0.07
CA MET A 318 -4.65 1.79 -0.28
C MET A 318 -4.48 3.08 -1.07
N TYR A 319 -3.39 3.81 -0.79
CA TYR A 319 -3.09 5.10 -1.39
C TYR A 319 -1.90 5.00 -2.36
N GLY A 320 -1.77 3.86 -3.04
CA GLY A 320 -0.55 3.47 -3.76
C GLY A 320 0.21 2.40 -2.99
N GLY A 321 1.46 2.67 -2.62
CA GLY A 321 2.28 1.74 -1.85
C GLY A 321 2.12 1.86 -0.34
N THR A 322 2.93 1.10 0.38
CA THR A 322 2.93 1.05 1.85
C THR A 322 3.20 2.42 2.48
N GLN A 323 4.26 3.14 2.07
CA GLN A 323 4.60 4.46 2.63
C GLN A 323 3.51 5.50 2.34
N SER A 324 3.00 5.58 1.11
CA SER A 324 1.97 6.54 0.76
C SER A 324 0.67 6.28 1.52
N THR A 325 0.32 5.01 1.76
CA THR A 325 -0.81 4.60 2.61
C THR A 325 -0.59 5.05 4.06
N VAL A 326 0.55 4.69 4.67
CA VAL A 326 0.86 5.08 6.06
C VAL A 326 0.81 6.60 6.26
N LEU A 327 1.48 7.37 5.40
CA LEU A 327 1.51 8.82 5.51
C LEU A 327 0.12 9.44 5.29
N SER A 328 -0.65 8.93 4.32
CA SER A 328 -2.02 9.41 4.07
C SER A 328 -2.93 9.18 5.26
N LEU A 329 -2.88 7.99 5.87
CA LEU A 329 -3.65 7.68 7.06
C LEU A 329 -3.22 8.53 8.26
N LYS A 330 -1.91 8.75 8.47
CA LYS A 330 -1.40 9.66 9.50
C LYS A 330 -1.91 11.09 9.28
N ALA A 331 -1.86 11.59 8.06
CA ALA A 331 -2.30 12.95 7.73
C ALA A 331 -3.81 13.13 8.01
N ILE A 332 -4.62 12.16 7.57
CA ILE A 332 -6.06 12.14 7.83
C ILE A 332 -6.35 12.10 9.33
N LEU A 333 -5.67 11.23 10.08
CA LEU A 333 -5.84 11.08 11.53
C LEU A 333 -5.48 12.37 12.30
N ALA A 334 -4.35 12.99 11.93
CA ALA A 334 -3.90 14.23 12.53
C ALA A 334 -4.85 15.40 12.22
N TYR A 335 -5.37 15.47 10.99
CA TYR A 335 -6.35 16.47 10.58
C TYR A 335 -7.64 16.37 11.40
N GLU A 336 -8.19 15.16 11.57
CA GLU A 336 -9.41 14.93 12.35
C GLU A 336 -9.25 15.34 13.82
N THR A 337 -8.11 15.01 14.42
CA THR A 337 -7.83 15.34 15.82
C THR A 337 -7.82 16.86 16.05
N LYS A 338 -7.37 17.64 15.06
CA LYS A 338 -7.30 19.10 15.13
C LYS A 338 -8.62 19.80 14.77
N ARG A 339 -9.57 19.13 14.10
CA ARG A 339 -10.74 19.80 13.51
C ARG A 339 -12.08 19.23 14.00
N SER A 340 -12.84 20.07 14.69
CA SER A 340 -14.27 19.82 14.93
C SER A 340 -15.09 20.42 13.78
N GLN A 341 -15.45 19.63 12.75
CA GLN A 341 -16.29 20.14 11.67
C GLN A 341 -17.79 20.13 12.02
N SER A 342 -18.52 21.18 11.59
CA SER A 342 -19.98 21.17 11.56
C SER A 342 -20.47 20.25 10.44
N LYS A 343 -21.16 19.17 10.81
CA LYS A 343 -21.69 18.19 9.84
C LYS A 343 -23.04 18.67 9.27
N GLN A 344 -23.31 18.40 7.99
CA GLN A 344 -24.58 18.72 7.33
C GLN A 344 -25.08 17.57 6.43
N ASP A 345 -26.39 17.54 6.20
CA ASP A 345 -27.03 16.57 5.31
C ASP A 345 -26.73 16.90 3.84
N VAL A 346 -26.31 15.90 3.06
CA VAL A 346 -26.05 16.03 1.63
C VAL A 346 -26.74 14.92 0.83
N GLN A 347 -26.85 15.10 -0.49
CA GLN A 347 -27.31 14.06 -1.41
C GLN A 347 -26.20 13.66 -2.36
N VAL A 348 -26.13 12.38 -2.72
CA VAL A 348 -25.19 11.85 -3.72
C VAL A 348 -26.01 11.32 -4.90
N ALA A 349 -25.87 11.97 -6.05
CA ALA A 349 -26.45 11.52 -7.31
C ALA A 349 -25.43 10.65 -8.05
N VAL A 350 -25.84 9.45 -8.50
CA VAL A 350 -24.98 8.54 -9.27
C VAL A 350 -25.50 8.42 -10.70
N PHE A 351 -24.57 8.61 -11.64
CA PHE A 351 -24.79 8.56 -13.07
C PHE A 351 -24.04 7.36 -13.66
N VAL A 352 -24.65 6.71 -14.65
CA VAL A 352 -24.00 5.73 -15.51
C VAL A 352 -24.21 6.17 -16.95
N ASP A 353 -23.12 6.29 -17.72
CA ASP A 353 -23.14 6.73 -19.12
C ASP A 353 -23.97 8.01 -19.33
N SER A 354 -23.72 9.01 -18.47
CA SER A 354 -24.42 10.31 -18.40
C SER A 354 -25.89 10.28 -17.98
N LYS A 355 -26.47 9.11 -17.72
CA LYS A 355 -27.85 9.00 -17.21
C LYS A 355 -27.85 8.90 -15.69
N GLU A 356 -28.65 9.73 -15.03
CA GLU A 356 -28.87 9.63 -13.59
C GLU A 356 -29.70 8.39 -13.26
N TYR A 357 -29.23 7.56 -12.31
CA TYR A 357 -29.91 6.33 -11.92
C TYR A 357 -30.48 6.38 -10.51
N LEU A 358 -29.83 7.10 -9.60
CA LEU A 358 -30.17 7.09 -8.18
C LEU A 358 -29.62 8.33 -7.46
N ILE A 359 -30.34 8.75 -6.43
CA ILE A 359 -29.95 9.79 -5.48
C ILE A 359 -30.05 9.19 -4.08
N VAL A 360 -28.99 9.31 -3.28
CA VAL A 360 -28.93 8.81 -1.91
C VAL A 360 -28.64 9.96 -0.94
N SER A 361 -29.46 10.13 0.09
CA SER A 361 -29.21 11.10 1.16
C SER A 361 -28.18 10.56 2.15
N VAL A 362 -27.19 11.40 2.48
CA VAL A 362 -26.17 11.15 3.50
C VAL A 362 -26.37 12.17 4.62
N PRO A 363 -26.88 11.76 5.79
CA PRO A 363 -27.14 12.70 6.88
C PRO A 363 -25.84 13.21 7.52
N ALA A 364 -25.89 14.39 8.09
CA ALA A 364 -24.84 15.02 8.89
C ALA A 364 -24.33 14.09 10.00
N SER A 365 -25.23 13.29 10.58
CA SER A 365 -24.89 12.34 11.65
C SER A 365 -24.17 11.10 11.14
N ALA A 366 -24.11 10.85 9.83
CA ALA A 366 -23.45 9.67 9.28
C ALA A 366 -21.97 9.66 9.67
N GLN A 367 -21.54 8.54 10.24
CA GLN A 367 -20.13 8.29 10.56
C GLN A 367 -19.59 7.09 9.79
N ASP A 368 -20.47 6.16 9.40
CA ASP A 368 -20.13 4.96 8.64
C ASP A 368 -20.16 5.22 7.13
N ILE A 369 -19.49 4.36 6.37
CA ILE A 369 -19.46 4.40 4.90
C ILE A 369 -20.89 4.22 4.37
N VAL A 370 -21.33 5.14 3.51
CA VAL A 370 -22.61 4.98 2.79
C VAL A 370 -22.31 4.26 1.48
N SER A 371 -22.73 3.00 1.42
CA SER A 371 -22.47 2.10 0.29
C SER A 371 -23.64 2.12 -0.68
N ILE A 372 -23.37 2.51 -1.92
CA ILE A 372 -24.38 2.70 -2.95
C ILE A 372 -24.08 1.73 -4.10
N ALA A 373 -24.66 0.54 -4.03
CA ALA A 373 -24.56 -0.45 -5.10
C ALA A 373 -25.40 -0.01 -6.31
N LEU A 374 -24.89 -0.23 -7.52
CA LEU A 374 -25.72 -0.04 -8.71
C LEU A 374 -26.86 -1.07 -8.74
N PRO A 375 -28.07 -0.69 -9.17
CA PRO A 375 -29.17 -1.63 -9.33
C PRO A 375 -28.81 -2.79 -10.29
N SER A 376 -29.25 -4.01 -9.98
CA SER A 376 -28.89 -5.22 -10.75
C SER A 376 -29.21 -5.10 -12.24
N ASN A 377 -30.33 -4.47 -12.60
CA ASN A 377 -30.69 -4.24 -14.00
C ASN A 377 -29.71 -3.32 -14.73
N VAL A 378 -29.07 -2.37 -14.04
CA VAL A 378 -28.04 -1.50 -14.65
C VAL A 378 -26.76 -2.29 -14.88
N VAL A 379 -26.35 -3.09 -13.88
CA VAL A 379 -25.19 -3.98 -13.97
C VAL A 379 -25.35 -4.99 -15.11
N GLU A 380 -26.55 -5.57 -15.26
CA GLU A 380 -26.88 -6.51 -16.34
C GLU A 380 -26.85 -5.86 -17.72
N ILE A 381 -27.36 -4.63 -17.87
CA ILE A 381 -27.31 -3.88 -19.14
C ILE A 381 -25.85 -3.63 -19.54
N MET A 382 -25.02 -3.12 -18.63
CA MET A 382 -23.61 -2.86 -18.91
C MET A 382 -22.85 -4.14 -19.29
N ALA A 383 -23.11 -5.24 -18.57
CA ALA A 383 -22.50 -6.53 -18.87
C ALA A 383 -22.96 -7.13 -20.21
N ALA A 384 -24.16 -6.77 -20.69
CA ALA A 384 -24.72 -7.26 -21.94
C ALA A 384 -24.22 -6.51 -23.18
N ASP A 385 -23.65 -5.31 -23.02
CA ASP A 385 -23.12 -4.49 -24.12
C ASP A 385 -21.88 -5.09 -24.82
N GLY A 386 -21.37 -6.22 -24.28
CA GLY A 386 -20.28 -7.00 -24.87
C GLY A 386 -18.90 -6.55 -24.39
N GLY A 387 -17.89 -7.43 -24.54
CA GLY A 387 -16.54 -7.05 -24.15
C GLY A 387 -15.95 -5.98 -25.08
N GLY A 388 -15.10 -5.14 -24.49
CA GLY A 388 -14.61 -3.91 -25.08
C GLY A 388 -15.56 -2.72 -24.94
N SER A 389 -16.78 -2.90 -24.41
CA SER A 389 -17.67 -1.78 -24.08
C SER A 389 -17.01 -0.85 -23.07
N VAL A 390 -17.15 0.46 -23.27
CA VAL A 390 -16.60 1.48 -22.37
C VAL A 390 -17.76 2.12 -21.64
N HIS A 391 -17.69 2.08 -20.32
CA HIS A 391 -18.68 2.67 -19.44
C HIS A 391 -18.09 3.73 -18.53
N THR A 392 -18.96 4.63 -18.09
CA THR A 392 -18.64 5.67 -17.12
C THR A 392 -19.59 5.59 -15.94
N ILE A 393 -19.06 5.64 -14.71
CA ILE A 393 -19.83 5.84 -13.48
C ILE A 393 -19.37 7.13 -12.81
N LYS A 394 -20.28 8.08 -12.59
CA LYS A 394 -19.99 9.36 -11.96
C LYS A 394 -20.82 9.55 -10.70
N ALA A 395 -20.24 10.11 -9.64
CA ALA A 395 -20.98 10.54 -8.46
C ALA A 395 -20.85 12.05 -8.25
N GLU A 396 -21.97 12.71 -7.94
CA GLU A 396 -22.04 14.15 -7.71
C GLU A 396 -22.73 14.46 -6.38
N LEU A 397 -22.12 15.35 -5.58
CA LEU A 397 -22.73 15.86 -4.36
C LEU A 397 -23.73 16.98 -4.68
N ARG A 398 -24.92 16.92 -4.08
CA ARG A 398 -25.97 17.92 -4.16
C ARG A 398 -26.36 18.39 -2.76
N PRO A 399 -26.67 19.69 -2.58
CA PRO A 399 -27.28 20.16 -1.35
C PRO A 399 -28.67 19.51 -1.18
N THR A 400 -29.05 19.20 0.06
CA THR A 400 -30.45 18.92 0.36
C THR A 400 -31.28 20.19 0.13
N SER A 401 -32.56 20.04 -0.23
CA SER A 401 -33.46 21.14 -0.60
C SER A 401 -33.69 22.20 0.50
N ASP A 402 -33.10 22.06 1.69
CA ASP A 402 -33.22 23.01 2.79
C ASP A 402 -32.13 24.09 2.71
N ALA A 403 -32.56 25.28 2.28
CA ALA A 403 -31.76 26.33 1.67
C ALA A 403 -30.83 27.12 2.62
N ARG A 404 -29.82 26.47 3.21
CA ARG A 404 -28.73 27.17 3.94
C ARG A 404 -27.35 27.09 3.29
N LEU A 405 -27.22 26.42 2.14
CA LEU A 405 -25.96 26.28 1.43
C LEU A 405 -26.00 27.01 0.09
N SER A 406 -25.13 28.01 -0.09
CA SER A 406 -24.73 28.43 -1.43
C SER A 406 -23.93 27.29 -2.09
N ALA A 407 -23.90 27.23 -3.42
CA ALA A 407 -23.05 26.28 -4.15
C ALA A 407 -21.56 26.40 -3.76
N GLU A 408 -21.13 27.53 -3.21
CA GLU A 408 -19.79 27.76 -2.64
C GLU A 408 -19.57 27.02 -1.31
N ASN A 409 -20.56 26.95 -0.43
CA ASN A 409 -20.46 26.24 0.85
C ASN A 409 -20.44 24.71 0.67
N VAL A 410 -21.13 24.18 -0.35
CA VAL A 410 -21.05 22.75 -0.74
C VAL A 410 -19.65 22.39 -1.24
N LYS A 411 -18.95 23.30 -1.94
CA LYS A 411 -17.56 23.08 -2.37
C LYS A 411 -16.57 22.97 -1.20
N GLN A 412 -16.88 23.59 -0.06
CA GLN A 412 -16.09 23.44 1.18
C GLN A 412 -16.40 22.11 1.89
N PHE A 413 -17.64 21.62 1.79
CA PHE A 413 -18.10 20.35 2.36
C PHE A 413 -18.07 19.21 1.32
N MET A 414 -16.87 18.80 0.89
CA MET A 414 -16.72 17.68 -0.04
C MET A 414 -16.50 16.38 0.73
N LEU A 415 -17.55 15.53 0.81
CA LEU A 415 -17.39 14.16 1.27
C LEU A 415 -16.55 13.39 0.24
N PRO A 416 -15.45 12.75 0.65
CA PRO A 416 -14.75 11.83 -0.22
C PRO A 416 -15.69 10.71 -0.66
N PHE A 417 -15.52 10.24 -1.88
CA PHE A 417 -16.17 9.03 -2.36
C PHE A 417 -15.23 8.27 -3.26
N SER A 418 -15.45 6.96 -3.37
CA SER A 418 -14.73 6.08 -4.29
C SER A 418 -15.73 5.30 -5.11
N THR A 419 -15.53 5.26 -6.41
CA THR A 419 -16.29 4.42 -7.32
C THR A 419 -15.47 3.19 -7.64
N THR A 420 -16.05 2.00 -7.48
CA THR A 420 -15.38 0.74 -7.77
C THR A 420 -16.20 -0.09 -8.74
N ALA A 421 -15.55 -0.59 -9.78
CA ALA A 421 -16.06 -1.63 -10.67
C ALA A 421 -15.21 -2.90 -10.47
N ARG A 422 -15.86 -4.04 -10.26
CA ARG A 422 -15.20 -5.34 -10.03
C ARG A 422 -15.77 -6.39 -10.98
N TRP A 423 -14.90 -7.26 -11.46
CA TRP A 423 -15.25 -8.46 -12.22
C TRP A 423 -14.17 -9.52 -12.01
N ARG A 424 -14.44 -10.75 -12.42
CA ARG A 424 -13.46 -11.86 -12.38
C ARG A 424 -13.15 -12.30 -13.80
N ALA A 425 -11.89 -12.64 -14.04
CA ALA A 425 -11.40 -13.28 -15.25
C ALA A 425 -10.46 -14.42 -14.84
N LEU A 426 -10.39 -15.49 -15.63
CA LEU A 426 -9.48 -16.61 -15.35
C LEU A 426 -8.02 -16.21 -15.49
N GLN A 427 -7.71 -15.37 -16.49
CA GLN A 427 -6.40 -14.76 -16.67
C GLN A 427 -6.57 -13.25 -16.83
N PRO A 428 -6.19 -12.45 -15.82
CA PRO A 428 -6.19 -11.00 -15.99
C PRO A 428 -5.25 -10.58 -17.14
N ALA A 429 -5.62 -9.54 -17.88
CA ALA A 429 -4.74 -8.97 -18.89
C ALA A 429 -3.46 -8.41 -18.27
N SER A 430 -2.32 -8.75 -18.87
CA SER A 430 -1.03 -8.09 -18.63
C SER A 430 -1.07 -6.64 -19.11
N ASP A 431 -0.28 -5.78 -18.47
CA ASP A 431 -0.08 -4.42 -18.94
C ASP A 431 0.56 -4.41 -20.33
N LYS A 432 0.25 -3.40 -21.15
CA LYS A 432 0.73 -3.30 -22.55
C LYS A 432 2.27 -3.30 -22.65
N THR A 433 2.94 -2.81 -21.60
CA THR A 433 4.39 -2.74 -21.49
C THR A 433 4.79 -3.26 -20.11
N PRO A 434 4.84 -4.59 -19.90
CA PRO A 434 5.16 -5.15 -18.60
C PRO A 434 6.60 -4.84 -18.23
N SER A 435 6.83 -4.61 -16.94
CA SER A 435 8.15 -4.27 -16.39
C SER A 435 9.12 -5.47 -16.37
N ILE A 436 8.58 -6.68 -16.48
CA ILE A 436 9.27 -7.96 -16.39
C ILE A 436 8.70 -8.92 -17.44
N LEU A 437 9.56 -9.75 -18.05
CA LEU A 437 9.17 -10.93 -18.82
C LEU A 437 8.87 -12.06 -17.86
N PHE A 438 7.77 -12.79 -18.05
CA PHE A 438 7.34 -13.80 -17.10
C PHE A 438 6.67 -14.99 -17.80
N SER A 439 7.00 -16.21 -17.35
CA SER A 439 6.26 -17.41 -17.71
C SER A 439 6.38 -18.49 -16.64
N THR A 440 5.38 -19.36 -16.58
CA THR A 440 5.29 -20.51 -15.69
C THR A 440 4.92 -21.76 -16.47
N LYS A 441 5.46 -22.91 -16.07
CA LYS A 441 5.21 -24.17 -16.78
C LYS A 441 5.36 -25.37 -15.85
N LEU A 442 4.46 -26.34 -16.00
CA LEU A 442 4.64 -27.69 -15.44
C LEU A 442 5.37 -28.59 -16.44
N SER A 443 6.17 -29.53 -15.95
CA SER A 443 6.80 -30.55 -16.80
C SER A 443 5.79 -31.40 -17.57
N THR A 444 4.59 -31.58 -17.02
CA THR A 444 3.45 -32.28 -17.61
C THR A 444 2.13 -31.67 -17.12
N SER A 445 1.07 -31.80 -17.93
CA SER A 445 -0.32 -31.47 -17.53
C SER A 445 -1.10 -32.69 -17.03
N GLU A 446 -0.51 -33.88 -17.10
CA GLU A 446 -1.10 -35.15 -16.67
C GLU A 446 -0.08 -35.91 -15.81
N ALA A 447 -0.50 -36.42 -14.66
CA ALA A 447 0.33 -37.20 -13.74
C ALA A 447 -0.49 -38.32 -13.07
N VAL A 448 0.20 -39.33 -12.55
CA VAL A 448 -0.39 -40.32 -11.64
C VAL A 448 -0.10 -39.91 -10.19
N GLU A 449 -1.02 -40.20 -9.28
CA GLU A 449 -0.85 -40.01 -7.84
C GLU A 449 0.50 -40.57 -7.36
N GLY A 450 1.29 -39.73 -6.70
CA GLY A 450 2.64 -40.02 -6.23
C GLY A 450 3.77 -39.64 -7.20
N GLU A 451 3.48 -39.32 -8.47
CA GLU A 451 4.50 -38.88 -9.42
C GLU A 451 5.05 -37.49 -9.12
N VAL A 452 6.28 -37.26 -9.55
CA VAL A 452 6.94 -35.96 -9.43
C VAL A 452 6.62 -35.12 -10.65
N VAL A 453 6.07 -33.93 -10.41
CA VAL A 453 5.81 -32.91 -11.44
C VAL A 453 6.67 -31.69 -11.12
N GLU A 454 7.47 -31.24 -12.08
CA GLU A 454 8.34 -30.09 -11.92
C GLU A 454 7.58 -28.81 -12.30
N LEU A 455 7.56 -27.83 -11.40
CA LEU A 455 7.06 -26.48 -11.64
C LEU A 455 8.22 -25.54 -11.91
N CYS A 456 8.26 -24.95 -13.10
CA CYS A 456 9.27 -23.98 -13.50
C CYS A 456 8.71 -22.58 -13.64
N VAL A 457 9.50 -21.61 -13.21
CA VAL A 457 9.20 -20.19 -13.22
C VAL A 457 10.36 -19.47 -13.89
N GLU A 458 10.05 -18.64 -14.88
CA GLU A 458 11.02 -17.83 -15.60
C GLU A 458 10.67 -16.35 -15.45
N VAL A 459 11.66 -15.55 -15.03
CA VAL A 459 11.58 -14.09 -14.95
C VAL A 459 12.72 -13.47 -15.76
N GLY A 460 12.46 -12.39 -16.47
CA GLY A 460 13.47 -11.70 -17.28
C GLY A 460 13.33 -10.19 -17.29
N ASN A 461 14.45 -9.49 -17.38
CA ASN A 461 14.49 -8.04 -17.54
C ASN A 461 14.44 -7.67 -19.03
N PRO A 462 13.34 -7.07 -19.54
CA PRO A 462 13.26 -6.67 -20.94
C PRO A 462 14.18 -5.49 -21.29
N SER A 463 14.64 -4.70 -20.30
CA SER A 463 15.49 -3.52 -20.51
C SER A 463 16.90 -3.90 -20.96
N ALA A 464 17.43 -3.15 -21.92
CA ALA A 464 18.81 -3.28 -22.39
C ALA A 464 19.80 -2.41 -21.63
N ALA A 465 19.32 -1.43 -20.86
CA ALA A 465 20.15 -0.38 -20.26
C ALA A 465 20.08 -0.36 -18.74
N GLU A 466 18.93 -0.71 -18.18
CA GLU A 466 18.66 -0.55 -16.75
C GLU A 466 18.40 -1.89 -16.10
N ALA A 467 18.95 -2.04 -14.91
CA ALA A 467 18.78 -3.19 -14.05
C ALA A 467 17.44 -3.06 -13.29
N THR A 468 16.69 -4.14 -13.07
CA THR A 468 15.41 -4.06 -12.35
C THR A 468 15.63 -4.07 -10.84
N ARG A 469 14.82 -3.32 -10.09
CA ARG A 469 14.71 -3.52 -8.62
C ARG A 469 14.22 -4.94 -8.29
N MET A 470 14.06 -5.22 -6.99
CA MET A 470 13.52 -6.48 -6.48
C MET A 470 12.32 -6.94 -7.31
N VAL A 471 12.34 -8.19 -7.76
CA VAL A 471 11.30 -8.81 -8.58
C VAL A 471 10.58 -9.84 -7.74
N VAL A 472 9.26 -9.89 -7.89
CA VAL A 472 8.41 -10.89 -7.23
C VAL A 472 7.64 -11.66 -8.27
N ALA A 473 7.53 -12.98 -8.08
CA ALA A 473 6.59 -13.84 -8.80
C ALA A 473 5.66 -14.53 -7.80
N SER A 474 4.35 -14.36 -8.01
CA SER A 474 3.28 -15.08 -7.32
C SER A 474 2.76 -16.16 -8.27
N VAL A 475 2.96 -17.42 -7.94
CA VAL A 475 2.68 -18.56 -8.83
C VAL A 475 1.52 -19.37 -8.28
N GLY A 476 0.45 -19.49 -9.08
CA GLY A 476 -0.72 -20.29 -8.72
C GLY A 476 -0.46 -21.77 -8.92
N VAL A 477 -0.23 -22.49 -7.82
CA VAL A 477 0.02 -23.93 -7.80
C VAL A 477 -1.32 -24.68 -7.89
N PRO A 478 -1.50 -25.64 -8.82
CA PRO A 478 -2.72 -26.46 -8.86
C PRO A 478 -2.93 -27.22 -7.54
N GLY A 479 -4.15 -27.24 -7.02
CA GLY A 479 -4.43 -27.74 -5.66
C GLY A 479 -4.09 -29.20 -5.37
N GLY A 480 -3.90 -30.05 -6.38
CA GLY A 480 -3.45 -31.43 -6.21
C GLY A 480 -1.92 -31.62 -6.22
N LEU A 481 -1.14 -30.54 -6.42
CA LEU A 481 0.32 -30.56 -6.48
C LEU A 481 0.93 -30.03 -5.17
N GLU A 482 1.65 -30.88 -4.45
CA GLU A 482 2.34 -30.51 -3.21
C GLU A 482 3.82 -30.23 -3.49
N LEU A 483 4.25 -28.97 -3.36
CA LEU A 483 5.63 -28.57 -3.59
C LEU A 483 6.59 -29.06 -2.49
N ARG A 484 7.82 -29.39 -2.87
CA ARG A 484 8.87 -29.84 -1.93
C ARG A 484 9.71 -28.66 -1.43
N ASP A 485 9.57 -28.34 -0.14
CA ASP A 485 10.28 -27.23 0.50
C ASP A 485 11.82 -27.30 0.43
N GLN A 486 12.40 -28.50 0.35
CA GLN A 486 13.86 -28.65 0.35
C GLN A 486 14.50 -27.96 -0.86
N ARG A 487 13.89 -28.08 -2.05
CA ARG A 487 14.43 -27.47 -3.26
C ARG A 487 14.40 -25.94 -3.18
N LEU A 488 13.34 -25.38 -2.60
CA LEU A 488 13.23 -23.93 -2.33
C LEU A 488 14.33 -23.45 -1.39
N ARG A 489 14.62 -24.21 -0.32
CA ARG A 489 15.74 -23.90 0.60
C ARG A 489 17.09 -23.94 -0.12
N ASP A 490 17.31 -24.90 -1.00
CA ASP A 490 18.55 -25.04 -1.75
C ASP A 490 18.74 -23.88 -2.74
N LEU A 491 17.69 -23.49 -3.48
CA LEU A 491 17.70 -22.34 -4.38
C LEU A 491 18.04 -21.04 -3.63
N LYS A 492 17.48 -20.85 -2.44
CA LYS A 492 17.81 -19.70 -1.57
C LYS A 492 19.27 -19.75 -1.12
N ALA A 493 19.76 -20.91 -0.67
CA ALA A 493 21.15 -21.06 -0.22
C ALA A 493 22.17 -20.85 -1.34
N GLN A 494 21.79 -21.11 -2.59
CA GLN A 494 22.61 -20.90 -3.79
C GLN A 494 22.57 -19.45 -4.31
N GLY A 495 21.64 -18.63 -3.82
CA GLY A 495 21.44 -17.26 -4.30
C GLY A 495 20.65 -17.15 -5.61
N ASP A 496 20.05 -18.25 -6.08
CA ASP A 496 19.20 -18.27 -7.28
C ASP A 496 17.90 -17.48 -7.05
N ILE A 497 17.43 -17.48 -5.80
CA ILE A 497 16.33 -16.65 -5.29
C ILE A 497 16.77 -15.99 -3.98
N ALA A 498 16.27 -14.79 -3.71
CA ALA A 498 16.47 -14.08 -2.45
C ALA A 498 15.61 -14.68 -1.32
N PHE A 499 14.39 -15.09 -1.66
CA PHE A 499 13.42 -15.64 -0.72
C PHE A 499 12.33 -16.44 -1.42
N SER A 500 11.68 -17.32 -0.68
CA SER A 500 10.48 -18.04 -1.11
C SER A 500 9.52 -18.23 0.05
N GLN A 501 8.22 -18.19 -0.23
CA GLN A 501 7.17 -18.55 0.72
C GLN A 501 6.04 -19.28 -0.02
N THR A 502 5.44 -20.29 0.61
CA THR A 502 4.20 -20.89 0.12
C THR A 502 3.07 -20.54 1.07
N GLN A 503 1.96 -20.02 0.53
CA GLN A 503 0.75 -19.71 1.29
C GLN A 503 -0.47 -20.30 0.57
N GLY A 504 -1.04 -21.37 1.13
CA GLY A 504 -2.11 -22.10 0.46
C GLY A 504 -1.63 -22.67 -0.88
N GLN A 505 -2.27 -22.28 -1.97
CA GLN A 505 -1.96 -22.68 -3.35
C GLN A 505 -1.12 -21.63 -4.10
N GLU A 506 -0.48 -20.70 -3.40
CA GLU A 506 0.38 -19.68 -4.00
C GLU A 506 1.83 -19.87 -3.55
N LEU A 507 2.74 -19.95 -4.52
CA LEU A 507 4.18 -19.90 -4.31
C LEU A 507 4.70 -18.51 -4.65
N GLU A 508 5.25 -17.84 -3.65
CA GLU A 508 5.89 -16.53 -3.75
C GLU A 508 7.41 -16.69 -3.87
N LEU A 509 8.01 -16.10 -4.91
CA LEU A 509 9.44 -16.11 -5.16
C LEU A 509 9.98 -14.69 -5.32
N TYR A 510 11.14 -14.41 -4.72
CA TYR A 510 11.76 -13.09 -4.70
C TYR A 510 13.16 -13.15 -5.31
N TRP A 511 13.52 -12.13 -6.08
CA TRP A 511 14.89 -11.85 -6.54
C TRP A 511 15.26 -10.43 -6.15
N GLU A 512 16.50 -10.18 -5.72
CA GLU A 512 16.97 -8.84 -5.34
C GLU A 512 16.94 -7.84 -6.52
N GLY A 513 17.04 -8.36 -7.73
CA GLY A 513 16.89 -7.67 -9.00
C GLY A 513 17.41 -8.52 -10.15
N LEU A 514 17.31 -8.00 -11.37
CA LEU A 514 17.78 -8.62 -12.61
C LEU A 514 18.61 -7.61 -13.40
N HIS A 515 19.82 -7.97 -13.79
CA HIS A 515 20.67 -7.17 -14.66
C HIS A 515 20.00 -6.92 -16.02
N PRO A 516 20.44 -5.91 -16.80
CA PRO A 516 19.91 -5.68 -18.14
C PRO A 516 19.96 -6.96 -18.98
N LYS A 517 18.83 -7.33 -19.60
CA LYS A 517 18.64 -8.56 -20.38
C LYS A 517 18.86 -9.89 -19.63
N GLU A 518 19.00 -9.87 -18.32
CA GLU A 518 19.11 -11.11 -17.54
C GLU A 518 17.76 -11.84 -17.51
N THR A 519 17.82 -13.16 -17.66
CA THR A 519 16.70 -14.08 -17.44
C THR A 519 17.12 -15.14 -16.43
N LYS A 520 16.28 -15.38 -15.43
CA LYS A 520 16.45 -16.44 -14.44
C LYS A 520 15.32 -17.45 -14.56
N ARG A 521 15.67 -18.73 -14.54
CA ARG A 521 14.73 -19.86 -14.53
C ARG A 521 14.98 -20.71 -13.29
N VAL A 522 13.94 -20.91 -12.49
CA VAL A 522 13.99 -21.77 -11.30
C VAL A 522 12.92 -22.85 -11.41
N CYS A 523 13.25 -24.06 -10.96
CA CYS A 523 12.33 -25.19 -11.01
C CYS A 523 12.27 -25.87 -9.64
N VAL A 524 11.05 -26.23 -9.24
CA VAL A 524 10.72 -26.82 -7.95
C VAL A 524 9.91 -28.09 -8.19
N ASP A 525 10.35 -29.18 -7.60
CA ASP A 525 9.62 -30.44 -7.66
C ASP A 525 8.37 -30.37 -6.77
N GLY A 526 7.25 -30.87 -7.29
CA GLY A 526 6.07 -31.19 -6.51
C GLY A 526 5.66 -32.65 -6.68
N VAL A 527 4.84 -33.15 -5.75
CA VAL A 527 4.23 -34.48 -5.82
C VAL A 527 2.77 -34.32 -6.18
N ALA A 528 2.32 -35.04 -7.20
CA ALA A 528 0.90 -35.15 -7.53
C ALA A 528 0.19 -35.95 -6.43
N ALA A 529 -0.38 -35.26 -5.45
CA ALA A 529 -0.78 -35.87 -4.18
C ALA A 529 -2.25 -36.32 -4.15
N ILE A 530 -3.13 -35.61 -4.85
CA ILE A 530 -4.58 -35.86 -4.79
C ILE A 530 -5.12 -36.04 -6.21
N PRO A 531 -5.78 -37.17 -6.53
CA PRO A 531 -6.41 -37.36 -7.83
C PRO A 531 -7.53 -36.35 -8.12
N GLY A 532 -7.57 -35.85 -9.35
CA GLY A 532 -8.55 -34.87 -9.81
C GLY A 532 -8.02 -33.94 -10.90
N ASP A 533 -8.89 -33.08 -11.40
CA ASP A 533 -8.54 -32.03 -12.35
C ASP A 533 -8.44 -30.68 -11.63
N TYR A 534 -7.26 -30.07 -11.69
CA TYR A 534 -6.94 -28.86 -10.97
C TYR A 534 -6.54 -27.74 -11.92
N GLN A 535 -7.03 -26.54 -11.61
CA GLN A 535 -6.59 -25.29 -12.21
C GLN A 535 -6.06 -24.39 -11.08
N GLY A 536 -4.82 -23.96 -11.20
CA GLY A 536 -4.24 -22.95 -10.32
C GLY A 536 -4.85 -21.57 -10.53
N GLN A 537 -4.50 -20.60 -9.69
CA GLN A 537 -4.77 -19.19 -10.02
C GLN A 537 -3.83 -18.72 -11.14
N ALA A 538 -4.17 -17.63 -11.82
CA ALA A 538 -3.24 -17.02 -12.77
C ALA A 538 -1.98 -16.55 -12.05
N SER A 539 -0.82 -16.94 -12.57
CA SER A 539 0.46 -16.52 -12.05
C SER A 539 0.76 -15.09 -12.47
N LYS A 540 1.52 -14.35 -11.67
CA LYS A 540 1.95 -12.98 -11.98
C LYS A 540 3.39 -12.71 -11.55
N ALA A 541 4.06 -11.79 -12.24
CA ALA A 541 5.31 -11.19 -11.78
C ALA A 541 5.36 -9.68 -12.01
N PHE A 542 6.10 -8.98 -11.17
CA PHE A 542 6.24 -7.53 -11.20
C PHE A 542 7.49 -7.06 -10.46
N VAL A 543 7.94 -5.85 -10.75
CA VAL A 543 8.94 -5.15 -9.92
C VAL A 543 8.25 -4.72 -8.62
N TYR A 544 8.84 -5.10 -7.49
CA TYR A 544 8.26 -5.00 -6.15
C TYR A 544 7.71 -3.61 -5.79
N TYR A 545 8.46 -2.54 -6.10
CA TYR A 545 8.06 -1.14 -5.86
C TYR A 545 7.26 -0.50 -7.02
N GLY A 546 6.90 -1.29 -8.04
CA GLY A 546 6.19 -0.86 -9.24
C GLY A 546 5.11 -1.86 -9.64
N ASP A 547 4.31 -2.29 -8.66
CA ASP A 547 3.25 -3.30 -8.82
C ASP A 547 2.09 -2.87 -9.74
N GLU A 548 2.14 -1.63 -10.24
CA GLU A 548 1.23 -1.08 -11.24
C GLU A 548 1.44 -1.71 -12.64
N ASN A 549 2.59 -2.36 -12.91
CA ASN A 549 2.93 -2.97 -14.20
C ASN A 549 3.19 -4.48 -14.08
N ARG A 550 2.13 -5.29 -14.04
CA ARG A 550 2.19 -6.75 -13.81
C ARG A 550 2.20 -7.53 -15.12
N ALA A 551 3.06 -8.54 -15.18
CA ALA A 551 3.01 -9.58 -16.19
C ALA A 551 2.20 -10.76 -15.63
N TRP A 552 1.07 -11.07 -16.25
CA TRP A 552 0.26 -12.25 -15.95
C TRP A 552 0.57 -13.38 -16.92
N ASP A 553 0.53 -14.59 -16.41
CA ASP A 553 0.65 -15.83 -17.18
C ASP A 553 -0.59 -16.70 -16.99
N THR A 554 -0.83 -17.61 -17.94
CA THR A 554 -2.01 -18.46 -17.94
C THR A 554 -2.01 -19.39 -16.72
N PRO A 555 -3.18 -19.60 -16.07
CA PRO A 555 -3.32 -20.58 -15.00
C PRO A 555 -2.75 -21.96 -15.35
N LEU A 556 -1.98 -22.54 -14.42
CA LEU A 556 -1.45 -23.89 -14.59
C LEU A 556 -2.58 -24.93 -14.45
N LEU A 557 -2.55 -25.94 -15.31
CA LEU A 557 -3.52 -27.03 -15.34
C LEU A 557 -2.81 -28.36 -15.05
N LEU A 558 -3.40 -29.18 -14.19
CA LEU A 558 -2.90 -30.50 -13.86
C LEU A 558 -4.04 -31.48 -13.62
N SER A 559 -4.07 -32.56 -14.38
CA SER A 559 -4.93 -33.72 -14.17
C SER A 559 -4.13 -34.83 -13.48
N ILE A 560 -4.62 -35.31 -12.34
CA ILE A 560 -3.97 -36.36 -11.55
C ILE A 560 -4.87 -37.60 -11.54
N GLN A 561 -4.36 -38.71 -12.08
CA GLN A 561 -5.05 -39.99 -12.05
C GLN A 561 -4.73 -40.74 -10.76
N ALA A 562 -5.73 -41.44 -10.20
CA ALA A 562 -5.52 -42.28 -9.02
C ALA A 562 -4.50 -43.38 -9.31
N ALA A 563 -3.62 -43.65 -8.34
CA ALA A 563 -2.71 -44.77 -8.46
C ALA A 563 -3.51 -46.07 -8.54
N SER A 564 -3.19 -46.92 -9.51
CA SER A 564 -3.87 -48.21 -9.67
C SER A 564 -3.64 -49.05 -8.41
N SER A 565 -4.70 -49.31 -7.64
CA SER A 565 -4.61 -50.20 -6.48
C SER A 565 -4.40 -51.63 -6.96
N PHE A 566 -3.15 -52.11 -6.98
CA PHE A 566 -2.90 -53.55 -7.01
C PHE A 566 -3.33 -54.11 -5.66
N TYR A 567 -4.60 -54.54 -5.56
CA TYR A 567 -5.01 -55.50 -4.56
C TYR A 567 -4.22 -56.80 -4.82
N LEU A 568 -3.23 -57.04 -3.98
CA LEU A 568 -2.53 -58.33 -3.84
C LEU A 568 -3.34 -59.26 -2.94
#